data_AF-J4I8I6-F1
#
_entry.id   AF-J4I8I6-F1
#
_cell.length_a   1.000
_cell.length_b   1.000
_cell.length_c   1.000
_cell.angle_alpha   90.00
_cell.angle_beta   90.00
_cell.angle_gamma   90.00
#
_symmetry.space_group_name_H-M   'P 1'
#
loop_
_entity.id
_entity.type
_entity.pdbx_description
1 polymer ?
#
loop_
_entity_poly.entity_id
_entity_poly.type
_entity_poly.pdbx_seq_one_letter_code
_entity_poly.pdbx_strand_id
1 'polypeptide(L)'
;MTLDLPQPKDAIEEGERISAFWYAFILDQIWSSASQMPPQMDTMSGVQIDTPWPLRTEDYEAGILATNMRSSRTVESFLCETIALPPHATSIVALHVQASALFGRAAFLAGRWSSSTNMDRLAAEFATLDRVIDHFIAGLAPIEICAEQDIAQMLLTHTLASVATIQLHLKMDSAEGLAESRAVAAARAAAAVLDGVSLAQLKFVDPVLAILWRTVCRVLVDEMLRLRSVYIGASMYGNQQLQYAQAERAKLLSAVNKVMVAMMSLGHTSVLMATQCAKIQQDLARVGQ
;
A
#
# COMPACT_ATOMS: atom_id res chain seq x y z
N MET A 1 -6.71 -7.00 -33.58
CA MET A 1 -6.11 -8.34 -33.46
C MET A 1 -6.66 -8.92 -32.18
N THR A 2 -7.68 -9.76 -32.25
CA THR A 2 -8.22 -10.48 -31.08
C THR A 2 -7.31 -11.67 -30.85
N LEU A 3 -6.67 -11.71 -29.68
CA LEU A 3 -5.74 -12.76 -29.28
C LEU A 3 -6.57 -13.80 -28.54
N ASP A 4 -7.20 -14.71 -29.28
CA ASP A 4 -8.01 -15.77 -28.68
C ASP A 4 -7.10 -16.90 -28.21
N LEU A 5 -7.05 -17.09 -26.89
CA LEU A 5 -6.39 -18.23 -26.28
C LEU A 5 -7.27 -19.48 -26.44
N PRO A 6 -6.69 -20.68 -26.66
CA PRO A 6 -7.46 -21.92 -26.63
C PRO A 6 -8.11 -22.11 -25.26
N GLN A 7 -9.17 -22.90 -25.15
CA GLN A 7 -9.75 -23.23 -23.84
C GLN A 7 -8.69 -23.84 -22.90
N PRO A 8 -8.76 -23.59 -21.58
CA PRO A 8 -7.88 -24.25 -20.62
C PRO A 8 -8.12 -25.76 -20.69
N LYS A 9 -7.05 -26.56 -20.57
CA LYS A 9 -7.11 -28.03 -20.63
C LYS A 9 -7.72 -28.61 -19.36
N ASP A 10 -7.50 -27.96 -18.23
CA ASP A 10 -7.99 -28.34 -16.91
C ASP A 10 -8.13 -27.11 -16.00
N ALA A 11 -8.64 -27.34 -14.78
CA ALA A 11 -8.85 -26.27 -13.79
C ALA A 11 -7.54 -25.65 -13.28
N ILE A 12 -6.42 -26.38 -13.35
CA ILE A 12 -5.10 -25.88 -12.95
C ILE A 12 -4.62 -24.85 -13.98
N GLU A 13 -4.68 -25.18 -15.27
CA GLU A 13 -4.33 -24.24 -16.34
C GLU A 13 -5.23 -22.99 -16.32
N GLU A 14 -6.52 -23.14 -15.98
CA GLU A 14 -7.41 -22.01 -15.76
C GLU A 14 -6.92 -21.11 -14.60
N GLY A 15 -6.56 -21.69 -13.47
CA GLY A 15 -5.99 -20.97 -12.33
C GLY A 15 -4.66 -20.28 -12.63
N GLU A 16 -3.79 -20.90 -13.41
CA GLU A 16 -2.53 -20.31 -13.89
C GLU A 16 -2.78 -19.09 -14.77
N ARG A 17 -3.76 -19.16 -15.69
CA ARG A 17 -4.14 -18.04 -16.57
C ARG A 17 -4.74 -16.87 -15.79
N ILE A 18 -5.60 -17.17 -14.81
CA ILE A 18 -6.16 -16.16 -13.90
C ILE A 18 -5.02 -15.48 -13.14
N SER A 19 -4.10 -16.26 -12.57
CA SER A 19 -2.95 -15.72 -11.83
C SER A 19 -2.04 -14.87 -12.71
N ALA A 20 -1.75 -15.33 -13.94
CA ALA A 20 -0.92 -14.60 -14.90
C ALA A 20 -1.52 -13.23 -15.26
N PHE A 21 -2.83 -13.16 -15.50
CA PHE A 21 -3.53 -11.88 -15.70
C PHE A 21 -3.32 -10.95 -14.51
N TRP A 22 -3.50 -11.46 -13.29
CA TRP A 22 -3.39 -10.66 -12.08
C TRP A 22 -1.97 -10.18 -11.77
N TYR A 23 -0.94 -10.97 -12.08
CA TYR A 23 0.43 -10.49 -11.98
C TYR A 23 0.72 -9.35 -12.97
N ALA A 24 0.20 -9.42 -14.20
CA ALA A 24 0.32 -8.32 -15.15
C ALA A 24 -0.39 -7.06 -14.65
N PHE A 25 -1.60 -7.21 -14.10
CA PHE A 25 -2.35 -6.12 -13.47
C PHE A 25 -1.59 -5.51 -12.29
N ILE A 26 -1.06 -6.32 -11.37
CA ILE A 26 -0.26 -5.85 -10.22
C ILE A 26 0.91 -4.99 -10.71
N LEU A 27 1.67 -5.49 -11.69
CA LEU A 27 2.83 -4.78 -12.21
C LEU A 27 2.44 -3.41 -12.80
N ASP A 28 1.39 -3.36 -13.62
CA ASP A 28 0.90 -2.09 -14.19
C ASP A 28 0.44 -1.12 -13.09
N GLN A 29 -0.36 -1.58 -12.13
CA GLN A 29 -0.85 -0.73 -11.05
C GLN A 29 0.27 -0.17 -10.18
N ILE A 30 1.18 -1.03 -9.73
CA ILE A 30 2.25 -0.67 -8.80
C ILE A 30 3.26 0.27 -9.47
N TRP A 31 3.77 -0.10 -10.66
CA TRP A 31 4.86 0.65 -11.30
C TRP A 31 4.39 1.93 -11.97
N SER A 32 3.17 1.96 -12.53
CA SER A 32 2.58 3.20 -13.03
C SER A 32 2.38 4.19 -11.89
N SER A 33 1.80 3.75 -10.77
CA SER A 33 1.54 4.62 -9.61
C SER A 33 2.82 5.08 -8.93
N ALA A 34 3.82 4.20 -8.79
CA ALA A 34 5.14 4.56 -8.27
C ALA A 34 5.87 5.59 -9.17
N SER A 35 5.62 5.52 -10.48
CA SER A 35 6.14 6.46 -11.48
C SER A 35 5.29 7.72 -11.65
N GLN A 36 4.17 7.86 -10.91
CA GLN A 36 3.18 8.93 -11.07
C GLN A 36 2.60 9.00 -12.49
N MET A 37 2.48 7.84 -13.14
CA MET A 37 1.85 7.68 -14.45
C MET A 37 0.48 7.01 -14.30
N PRO A 38 -0.49 7.30 -15.19
CA PRO A 38 -1.74 6.55 -15.23
C PRO A 38 -1.49 5.08 -15.60
N PRO A 39 -2.05 4.11 -14.86
CA PRO A 39 -2.01 2.71 -15.25
C PRO A 39 -2.79 2.46 -16.54
N GLN A 40 -2.37 1.47 -17.33
CA GLN A 40 -3.03 1.11 -18.58
C GLN A 40 -4.32 0.31 -18.34
N MET A 41 -4.35 -0.52 -17.30
CA MET A 41 -5.50 -1.34 -16.90
C MET A 41 -6.42 -0.59 -15.94
N ASP A 42 -6.63 0.71 -16.19
CA ASP A 42 -7.51 1.53 -15.35
C ASP A 42 -8.99 1.21 -15.60
N THR A 43 -9.61 0.54 -14.63
CA THR A 43 -11.04 0.23 -14.66
C THR A 43 -11.94 1.45 -14.73
N MET A 44 -11.47 2.60 -14.22
CA MET A 44 -12.24 3.84 -14.18
C MET A 44 -12.20 4.60 -15.51
N SER A 45 -11.27 4.23 -16.40
CA SER A 45 -11.18 4.68 -17.79
C SER A 45 -12.03 3.83 -18.76
N GLY A 46 -12.81 2.87 -18.24
CA GLY A 46 -13.73 2.04 -19.01
C GLY A 46 -13.21 0.63 -19.33
N VAL A 47 -12.03 0.25 -18.83
CA VAL A 47 -11.51 -1.12 -18.97
C VAL A 47 -12.30 -2.04 -18.03
N GLN A 48 -13.16 -2.89 -18.60
CA GLN A 48 -13.90 -3.86 -17.80
C GLN A 48 -13.01 -5.08 -17.51
N ILE A 49 -12.68 -5.29 -16.24
CA ILE A 49 -11.94 -6.47 -15.78
C ILE A 49 -12.94 -7.46 -15.21
N ASP A 50 -13.14 -8.56 -15.92
CA ASP A 50 -14.06 -9.65 -15.56
C ASP A 50 -13.34 -10.89 -15.04
N THR A 51 -12.01 -10.89 -14.97
CA THR A 51 -11.24 -12.00 -14.39
C THR A 51 -11.61 -12.18 -12.91
N PRO A 52 -11.90 -13.39 -12.41
CA PRO A 52 -12.23 -13.62 -11.00
C PRO A 52 -11.00 -13.47 -10.11
N TRP A 53 -11.19 -13.22 -8.81
CA TRP A 53 -10.08 -13.19 -7.86
C TRP A 53 -9.31 -14.52 -7.87
N PRO A 54 -7.97 -14.50 -7.81
CA PRO A 54 -7.20 -15.73 -7.83
C PRO A 54 -7.43 -16.52 -6.54
N LEU A 55 -7.69 -17.82 -6.66
CA LEU A 55 -7.81 -18.74 -5.54
C LEU A 55 -6.46 -19.38 -5.20
N ARG A 56 -6.42 -20.23 -4.17
CA ARG A 56 -5.21 -21.01 -3.87
C ARG A 56 -5.10 -22.17 -4.86
N THR A 57 -3.89 -22.67 -5.08
CA THR A 57 -3.64 -23.78 -6.00
C THR A 57 -4.50 -25.00 -5.64
N GLU A 58 -4.63 -25.29 -4.35
CA GLU A 58 -5.40 -26.43 -3.83
C GLU A 58 -6.91 -26.28 -4.13
N ASP A 59 -7.41 -25.04 -4.20
CA ASP A 59 -8.81 -24.77 -4.52
C ASP A 59 -9.12 -25.08 -6.01
N TYR A 60 -8.15 -24.83 -6.90
CA TYR A 60 -8.26 -25.20 -8.31
C TYR A 60 -8.19 -26.72 -8.49
N GLU A 61 -7.28 -27.38 -7.79
CA GLU A 61 -7.16 -28.85 -7.78
C GLU A 61 -8.45 -29.53 -7.28
N ALA A 62 -9.08 -28.94 -6.27
CA ALA A 62 -10.35 -29.40 -5.72
C ALA A 62 -11.57 -29.06 -6.61
N GLY A 63 -11.37 -28.35 -7.73
CA GLY A 63 -12.45 -27.94 -8.63
C GLY A 63 -13.44 -26.95 -8.00
N ILE A 64 -12.99 -26.15 -7.02
CA ILE A 64 -13.83 -25.17 -6.31
C ILE A 64 -14.23 -24.01 -7.23
N LEU A 65 -13.47 -23.77 -8.30
CA LEU A 65 -13.93 -22.91 -9.39
C LEU A 65 -15.20 -23.51 -9.99
N ALA A 66 -16.35 -22.92 -9.63
CA ALA A 66 -17.59 -23.21 -10.34
C ALA A 66 -17.36 -22.89 -11.82
N THR A 67 -17.55 -23.88 -12.69
CA THR A 67 -17.38 -23.80 -14.16
C THR A 67 -18.18 -22.70 -14.86
N ASN A 68 -19.00 -21.95 -14.10
CA ASN A 68 -19.88 -20.87 -14.56
C ASN A 68 -19.68 -19.56 -13.78
N MET A 69 -18.62 -19.40 -12.99
CA MET A 69 -18.39 -18.17 -12.23
C MET A 69 -18.01 -17.03 -13.17
N ARG A 70 -19.02 -16.33 -13.70
CA ARG A 70 -18.86 -15.08 -14.42
C ARG A 70 -18.72 -13.97 -13.39
N SER A 71 -17.49 -13.68 -12.96
CA SER A 71 -17.22 -12.38 -12.35
C SER A 71 -17.46 -11.29 -13.39
N SER A 72 -18.03 -10.19 -12.94
CA SER A 72 -18.14 -8.98 -13.76
C SER A 72 -17.60 -7.82 -12.97
N ARG A 73 -16.79 -6.99 -13.62
CA ARG A 73 -16.27 -5.74 -13.03
C ARG A 73 -15.61 -6.00 -11.67
N THR A 74 -14.72 -6.99 -11.61
CA THR A 74 -14.16 -7.54 -10.36
C THR A 74 -13.50 -6.47 -9.50
N VAL A 75 -12.64 -5.64 -10.09
CA VAL A 75 -11.92 -4.57 -9.37
C VAL A 75 -12.84 -3.41 -9.02
N GLU A 76 -13.70 -2.98 -9.96
CA GLU A 76 -14.65 -1.88 -9.73
C GLU A 76 -15.62 -2.22 -8.58
N SER A 77 -16.16 -3.44 -8.57
CA SER A 77 -17.08 -3.91 -7.52
C SER A 77 -16.43 -3.92 -6.13
N PHE A 78 -15.13 -4.24 -6.05
CA PHE A 78 -14.36 -4.18 -4.82
C PHE A 78 -14.11 -2.73 -4.37
N LEU A 79 -13.65 -1.86 -5.28
CA LEU A 79 -13.37 -0.45 -4.97
C LEU A 79 -14.63 0.36 -4.62
N CYS A 80 -15.81 -0.12 -5.03
CA CYS A 80 -17.10 0.48 -4.73
C CYS A 80 -17.89 -0.25 -3.62
N GLU A 81 -17.27 -1.15 -2.85
CA GLU A 81 -17.92 -1.94 -1.77
C GLU A 81 -19.19 -2.68 -2.19
N THR A 82 -19.32 -3.03 -3.47
CA THR A 82 -20.56 -3.63 -3.98
C THR A 82 -20.64 -5.13 -3.68
N ILE A 83 -19.50 -5.78 -3.40
CA ILE A 83 -19.43 -7.21 -3.10
C ILE A 83 -18.56 -7.43 -1.86
N ALA A 84 -19.14 -7.96 -0.79
CA ALA A 84 -18.41 -8.44 0.38
C ALA A 84 -17.73 -9.77 0.05
N LEU A 85 -16.40 -9.82 0.09
CA LEU A 85 -15.65 -11.07 -0.06
C LEU A 85 -15.77 -11.91 1.22
N PRO A 86 -16.06 -13.22 1.13
CA PRO A 86 -16.05 -14.11 2.28
C PRO A 86 -14.65 -14.16 2.92
N PRO A 87 -14.53 -14.02 4.25
CA PRO A 87 -13.26 -13.79 4.96
C PRO A 87 -12.29 -14.98 5.00
N HIS A 88 -12.61 -16.13 4.39
CA HIS A 88 -11.80 -17.36 4.49
C HIS A 88 -11.36 -17.95 3.15
N ALA A 89 -11.70 -17.30 2.02
CA ALA A 89 -11.48 -17.83 0.67
C ALA A 89 -10.48 -17.02 -0.18
N THR A 90 -9.85 -15.98 0.38
CA THR A 90 -8.94 -15.11 -0.38
C THR A 90 -7.51 -15.65 -0.32
N SER A 91 -6.94 -15.93 -1.49
CA SER A 91 -5.52 -16.28 -1.61
C SER A 91 -4.62 -15.08 -1.28
N ILE A 92 -3.35 -15.34 -0.96
CA ILE A 92 -2.34 -14.27 -0.76
C ILE A 92 -2.17 -13.41 -2.02
N VAL A 93 -2.36 -14.00 -3.20
CA VAL A 93 -2.34 -13.30 -4.48
C VAL A 93 -3.53 -12.37 -4.58
N ALA A 94 -4.74 -12.80 -4.20
CA ALA A 94 -5.92 -11.95 -4.21
C ALA A 94 -5.74 -10.71 -3.32
N LEU A 95 -5.22 -10.90 -2.10
CA LEU A 95 -4.91 -9.78 -1.20
C LEU A 95 -3.90 -8.80 -1.82
N HIS A 96 -2.86 -9.34 -2.46
CA HIS A 96 -1.86 -8.51 -3.13
C HIS A 96 -2.43 -7.72 -4.31
N VAL A 97 -3.31 -8.33 -5.12
CA VAL A 97 -4.03 -7.64 -6.21
C VAL A 97 -4.90 -6.52 -5.64
N GLN A 98 -5.67 -6.79 -4.59
CA GLN A 98 -6.54 -5.82 -3.95
C GLN A 98 -5.76 -4.63 -3.40
N ALA A 99 -4.66 -4.88 -2.68
CA ALA A 99 -3.79 -3.82 -2.17
C ALA A 99 -3.19 -2.97 -3.31
N SER A 100 -2.81 -3.61 -4.43
CA SER A 100 -2.31 -2.91 -5.62
C SER A 100 -3.38 -2.03 -6.29
N ALA A 101 -4.63 -2.51 -6.34
CA ALA A 101 -5.76 -1.73 -6.84
C ALA A 101 -6.06 -0.52 -5.94
N LEU A 102 -6.06 -0.70 -4.60
CA LEU A 102 -6.24 0.39 -3.64
C LEU A 102 -5.14 1.45 -3.77
N PHE A 103 -3.88 1.01 -3.84
CA PHE A 103 -2.73 1.89 -4.03
C PHE A 103 -2.85 2.72 -5.32
N GLY A 104 -3.12 2.08 -6.44
CA GLY A 104 -3.26 2.80 -7.71
C GLY A 104 -4.46 3.75 -7.74
N ARG A 105 -5.58 3.36 -7.13
CA ARG A 105 -6.76 4.22 -7.03
C ARG A 105 -6.51 5.44 -6.12
N ALA A 106 -5.80 5.25 -5.00
CA ALA A 106 -5.41 6.34 -4.12
C ALA A 106 -4.47 7.33 -4.82
N ALA A 107 -3.47 6.82 -5.55
CA ALA A 107 -2.56 7.63 -6.37
C ALA A 107 -3.33 8.51 -7.38
N PHE A 108 -4.28 7.89 -8.07
CA PHE A 108 -5.12 8.57 -9.06
C PHE A 108 -5.98 9.67 -8.46
N LEU A 109 -6.69 9.39 -7.35
CA LEU A 109 -7.53 10.40 -6.68
C LEU A 109 -6.69 11.55 -6.12
N ALA A 110 -5.56 11.25 -5.50
CA ALA A 110 -4.62 12.25 -4.99
C ALA A 110 -4.07 13.17 -6.10
N GLY A 111 -3.85 12.63 -7.30
CA GLY A 111 -3.46 13.39 -8.49
C GLY A 111 -4.52 14.41 -8.92
N ARG A 112 -5.80 14.07 -8.79
CA ARG A 112 -6.95 14.89 -9.24
C ARG A 112 -7.41 15.94 -8.24
N TRP A 113 -7.04 15.82 -6.97
CA TRP A 113 -7.50 16.72 -5.90
C TRP A 113 -7.31 18.20 -6.23
N SER A 114 -6.15 18.57 -6.76
CA SER A 114 -5.82 19.99 -7.02
C SER A 114 -6.44 20.55 -8.31
N SER A 115 -6.96 19.70 -9.20
CA SER A 115 -7.41 20.09 -10.55
C SER A 115 -8.88 19.75 -10.81
N SER A 116 -9.60 19.23 -9.81
CA SER A 116 -10.99 18.81 -9.97
C SER A 116 -11.95 20.00 -10.06
N THR A 117 -12.83 19.97 -11.05
CA THR A 117 -13.94 20.92 -11.20
C THR A 117 -15.19 20.51 -10.41
N ASN A 118 -15.27 19.25 -9.97
CA ASN A 118 -16.39 18.74 -9.18
C ASN A 118 -15.85 18.14 -7.86
N MET A 119 -15.73 19.01 -6.86
CA MET A 119 -15.18 18.65 -5.55
C MET A 119 -16.09 17.69 -4.76
N ASP A 120 -17.41 17.84 -4.87
CA ASP A 120 -18.36 16.99 -4.13
C ASP A 120 -18.27 15.52 -4.56
N ARG A 121 -18.24 15.28 -5.88
CA ARG A 121 -18.06 13.93 -6.41
C ARG A 121 -16.71 13.34 -5.99
N LEU A 122 -15.65 14.14 -6.05
CA LEU A 122 -14.31 13.68 -5.68
C LEU A 122 -14.25 13.34 -4.18
N ALA A 123 -14.87 14.15 -3.32
CA ALA A 123 -14.98 13.88 -1.90
C ALA A 123 -15.76 12.59 -1.59
N ALA A 124 -16.83 12.30 -2.34
CA ALA A 124 -17.57 11.04 -2.21
C ALA A 124 -16.75 9.81 -2.66
N GLU A 125 -16.02 9.92 -3.78
CA GLU A 125 -15.09 8.88 -4.25
C GLU A 125 -13.97 8.63 -3.23
N PHE A 126 -13.46 9.70 -2.61
CA PHE A 126 -12.46 9.65 -1.55
C PHE A 126 -12.98 8.93 -0.31
N ALA A 127 -14.12 9.37 0.23
CA ALA A 127 -14.71 8.77 1.43
C ALA A 127 -15.09 7.30 1.22
N THR A 128 -15.43 6.92 0.00
CA THR A 128 -15.66 5.51 -0.34
C THR A 128 -14.36 4.73 -0.32
N LEU A 129 -13.31 5.21 -0.99
CA LEU A 129 -12.01 4.54 -1.01
C LEU A 129 -11.39 4.42 0.38
N ASP A 130 -11.49 5.46 1.20
CA ASP A 130 -10.97 5.47 2.57
C ASP A 130 -11.61 4.35 3.43
N ARG A 131 -12.93 4.16 3.31
CA ARG A 131 -13.65 3.05 3.97
C ARG A 131 -13.23 1.68 3.45
N VAL A 132 -13.02 1.54 2.13
CA VAL A 132 -12.56 0.28 1.53
C VAL A 132 -11.16 -0.07 2.04
N ILE A 133 -10.26 0.91 2.11
CA ILE A 133 -8.90 0.71 2.64
C ILE A 133 -8.96 0.29 4.12
N ASP A 134 -9.74 1.00 4.95
CA ASP A 134 -9.89 0.68 6.37
C ASP A 134 -10.45 -0.74 6.57
N HIS A 135 -11.47 -1.13 5.80
CA HIS A 135 -12.02 -2.49 5.83
C HIS A 135 -11.00 -3.54 5.38
N PHE A 136 -10.26 -3.27 4.31
CA PHE A 136 -9.23 -4.17 3.81
C PHE A 136 -8.12 -4.39 4.85
N ILE A 137 -7.57 -3.32 5.43
CA ILE A 137 -6.52 -3.40 6.46
C ILE A 137 -7.01 -4.17 7.68
N ALA A 138 -8.25 -3.93 8.14
CA ALA A 138 -8.84 -4.63 9.27
C ALA A 138 -9.04 -6.14 9.01
N GLY A 139 -9.16 -6.54 7.73
CA GLY A 139 -9.29 -7.94 7.32
C GLY A 139 -7.95 -8.67 7.12
N LEU A 140 -6.81 -7.98 7.15
CA LEU A 140 -5.51 -8.62 6.94
C LEU A 140 -5.06 -9.41 8.16
N ALA A 141 -4.53 -10.60 7.92
CA ALA A 141 -3.86 -11.38 8.95
C ALA A 141 -2.59 -10.66 9.44
N PRO A 142 -2.29 -10.73 10.76
CA PRO A 142 -1.00 -10.32 11.29
C PRO A 142 0.14 -11.06 10.58
N ILE A 143 1.27 -10.39 10.36
CA ILE A 143 2.37 -10.98 9.60
C ILE A 143 3.05 -12.14 10.36
N GLU A 144 2.96 -12.12 11.69
CA GLU A 144 3.55 -13.10 12.59
C GLU A 144 2.91 -14.49 12.49
N ILE A 145 1.66 -14.56 12.01
CA ILE A 145 0.93 -15.82 11.83
C ILE A 145 0.98 -16.32 10.38
N CYS A 146 1.63 -15.60 9.48
CA CYS A 146 1.75 -15.99 8.08
C CYS A 146 2.77 -17.12 7.91
N ALA A 147 2.54 -17.97 6.93
CA ALA A 147 3.53 -18.98 6.55
C ALA A 147 4.79 -18.32 5.99
N GLU A 148 5.95 -18.92 6.20
CA GLU A 148 7.26 -18.34 5.85
C GLU A 148 7.34 -17.93 4.36
N GLN A 149 6.76 -18.73 3.47
CA GLN A 149 6.71 -18.45 2.03
C GLN A 149 5.88 -17.21 1.66
N ASP A 150 4.92 -16.81 2.51
CA ASP A 150 3.98 -15.72 2.24
C ASP A 150 4.42 -14.38 2.87
N ILE A 151 5.39 -14.39 3.78
CA ILE A 151 5.81 -13.21 4.55
C ILE A 151 6.19 -12.05 3.62
N ALA A 152 6.96 -12.28 2.56
CA ALA A 152 7.39 -11.24 1.64
C ALA A 152 6.21 -10.55 0.94
N GLN A 153 5.24 -11.34 0.49
CA GLN A 153 4.05 -10.84 -0.19
C GLN A 153 3.08 -10.18 0.77
N MET A 154 2.95 -10.70 1.99
CA MET A 154 2.14 -10.10 3.05
C MET A 154 2.72 -8.75 3.50
N LEU A 155 4.05 -8.66 3.65
CA LEU A 155 4.76 -7.40 3.95
C LEU A 155 4.47 -6.33 2.90
N LEU A 156 4.56 -6.70 1.61
CA LEU A 156 4.22 -5.82 0.51
C LEU A 156 2.74 -5.42 0.52
N THR A 157 1.84 -6.35 0.80
CA THR A 157 0.39 -6.11 0.89
C THR A 157 0.05 -5.08 1.98
N HIS A 158 0.56 -5.27 3.20
CA HIS A 158 0.40 -4.31 4.30
C HIS A 158 1.00 -2.94 3.97
N THR A 159 2.19 -2.93 3.34
CA THR A 159 2.87 -1.70 2.95
C THR A 159 2.06 -0.94 1.88
N LEU A 160 1.55 -1.63 0.85
CA LEU A 160 0.73 -1.03 -0.21
C LEU A 160 -0.54 -0.41 0.36
N ALA A 161 -1.26 -1.12 1.24
CA ALA A 161 -2.47 -0.61 1.87
C ALA A 161 -2.19 0.63 2.72
N SER A 162 -1.13 0.58 3.54
CA SER A 162 -0.70 1.74 4.33
C SER A 162 -0.31 2.94 3.46
N VAL A 163 0.40 2.70 2.35
CA VAL A 163 0.79 3.77 1.42
C VAL A 163 -0.42 4.29 0.63
N ALA A 164 -1.44 3.48 0.36
CA ALA A 164 -2.70 3.94 -0.20
C ALA A 164 -3.35 4.99 0.73
N THR A 165 -3.45 4.70 2.03
CA THR A 165 -3.90 5.69 3.04
C THR A 165 -3.04 6.95 3.03
N ILE A 166 -1.70 6.80 3.01
CA ILE A 166 -0.78 7.95 2.95
C ILE A 166 -1.08 8.83 1.74
N GLN A 167 -1.17 8.25 0.54
CA GLN A 167 -1.39 9.01 -0.69
C GLN A 167 -2.73 9.73 -0.69
N LEU A 168 -3.75 9.07 -0.16
CA LEU A 168 -5.09 9.62 -0.05
C LEU A 168 -5.07 10.87 0.85
N HIS A 169 -4.44 10.81 2.03
CA HIS A 169 -4.49 11.90 3.01
C HIS A 169 -3.38 12.96 2.89
N LEU A 170 -2.31 12.70 2.11
CA LEU A 170 -1.15 13.60 1.98
C LEU A 170 -1.47 15.04 1.56
N LYS A 171 -2.52 15.26 0.76
CA LYS A 171 -2.93 16.60 0.29
C LYS A 171 -4.09 17.22 1.07
N MET A 172 -4.72 16.44 1.95
CA MET A 172 -5.95 16.84 2.66
C MET A 172 -5.72 17.14 4.13
N ASP A 173 -4.74 16.47 4.74
CA ASP A 173 -4.35 16.76 6.12
C ASP A 173 -3.57 18.07 6.18
N SER A 174 -4.28 19.20 6.16
CA SER A 174 -3.79 20.45 6.77
C SER A 174 -3.90 20.29 8.29
N ALA A 175 -3.04 19.44 8.88
CA ALA A 175 -3.04 19.20 10.31
C ALA A 175 -2.59 20.47 11.06
N GLU A 176 -3.55 21.35 11.33
CA GLU A 176 -3.40 22.49 12.22
C GLU A 176 -3.35 21.97 13.67
N GLY A 177 -2.20 22.09 14.33
CA GLY A 177 -2.04 21.72 15.74
C GLY A 177 -1.24 20.43 16.00
N LEU A 178 -1.43 19.82 17.17
CA LEU A 178 -0.63 18.69 17.66
C LEU A 178 -1.23 17.30 17.33
N ALA A 179 -2.40 17.24 16.69
CA ALA A 179 -3.03 15.97 16.34
C ALA A 179 -2.21 15.23 15.27
N GLU A 180 -2.11 13.91 15.42
CA GLU A 180 -1.48 13.04 14.43
C GLU A 180 -2.36 12.98 13.18
N SER A 181 -1.75 13.18 12.01
CA SER A 181 -2.44 13.07 10.72
C SER A 181 -2.67 11.60 10.35
N ARG A 182 -3.71 11.31 9.55
CA ARG A 182 -3.98 9.93 9.10
C ARG A 182 -2.79 9.37 8.31
N ALA A 183 -2.12 10.22 7.52
CA ALA A 183 -0.91 9.83 6.79
C ALA A 183 0.23 9.41 7.73
N VAL A 184 0.45 10.11 8.84
CA VAL A 184 1.49 9.76 9.82
C VAL A 184 1.15 8.46 10.55
N ALA A 185 -0.10 8.29 10.97
CA ALA A 185 -0.56 7.05 11.60
C ALA A 185 -0.34 5.84 10.68
N ALA A 186 -0.70 5.96 9.39
CA ALA A 186 -0.47 4.93 8.39
C ALA A 186 1.02 4.65 8.15
N ALA A 187 1.86 5.68 8.11
CA ALA A 187 3.31 5.52 7.98
C ALA A 187 3.92 4.77 9.18
N ARG A 188 3.45 5.05 10.40
CA ARG A 188 3.87 4.32 11.61
C ARG A 188 3.39 2.87 11.59
N ALA A 189 2.17 2.61 11.14
CA ALA A 189 1.65 1.25 10.99
C ALA A 189 2.51 0.44 10.00
N ALA A 190 2.84 1.01 8.83
CA ALA A 190 3.74 0.37 7.86
C ALA A 190 5.11 0.03 8.45
N ALA A 191 5.68 0.91 9.26
CA ALA A 191 6.94 0.64 9.96
C ALA A 191 6.78 -0.44 11.04
N ALA A 192 5.65 -0.47 11.77
CA ALA A 192 5.41 -1.46 12.84
C ALA A 192 5.31 -2.89 12.30
N VAL A 193 4.83 -3.10 11.06
CA VAL A 193 4.79 -4.42 10.43
C VAL A 193 6.17 -5.08 10.38
N LEU A 194 7.26 -4.30 10.33
CA LEU A 194 8.63 -4.82 10.34
C LEU A 194 9.03 -5.49 11.66
N ASP A 195 8.32 -5.24 12.77
CA ASP A 195 8.61 -5.89 14.06
C ASP A 195 8.35 -7.39 14.02
N GLY A 196 7.41 -7.84 13.18
CA GLY A 196 7.08 -9.26 12.98
C GLY A 196 7.90 -9.96 11.90
N VAL A 197 8.87 -9.28 11.27
CA VAL A 197 9.57 -9.80 10.08
C VAL A 197 11.04 -10.10 10.36
N SER A 198 11.43 -11.36 10.13
CA SER A 198 12.84 -11.75 10.08
C SER A 198 13.45 -11.39 8.72
N LEU A 199 13.98 -10.18 8.61
CA LEU A 199 14.57 -9.65 7.36
C LEU A 199 15.71 -10.52 6.79
N ALA A 200 16.43 -11.25 7.65
CA ALA A 200 17.50 -12.15 7.24
C ALA A 200 16.99 -13.39 6.48
N GLN A 201 15.71 -13.75 6.66
CA GLN A 201 15.08 -14.89 5.97
C GLN A 201 14.47 -14.50 4.62
N LEU A 202 14.29 -13.20 4.37
CA LEU A 202 13.77 -12.70 3.10
C LEU A 202 14.85 -12.77 2.01
N LYS A 203 14.78 -13.79 1.16
CA LYS A 203 15.71 -13.95 0.02
C LYS A 203 15.48 -12.91 -1.08
N PHE A 204 14.21 -12.66 -1.41
CA PHE A 204 13.81 -11.75 -2.46
C PHE A 204 12.57 -10.98 -2.02
N VAL A 205 12.53 -9.71 -2.35
CA VAL A 205 11.36 -8.84 -2.17
C VAL A 205 11.13 -8.04 -3.44
N ASP A 206 9.90 -7.62 -3.68
CA ASP A 206 9.61 -6.73 -4.79
C ASP A 206 10.37 -5.39 -4.60
N PRO A 207 11.18 -4.95 -5.59
CA PRO A 207 11.92 -3.69 -5.50
C PRO A 207 11.03 -2.46 -5.25
N VAL A 208 9.73 -2.51 -5.57
CA VAL A 208 8.81 -1.40 -5.31
C VAL A 208 8.75 -1.03 -3.83
N LEU A 209 9.00 -1.98 -2.91
CA LEU A 209 9.07 -1.70 -1.47
C LEU A 209 10.04 -0.55 -1.18
N ALA A 210 11.12 -0.40 -1.95
CA ALA A 210 12.06 0.70 -1.77
C ALA A 210 11.41 2.08 -1.99
N ILE A 211 10.49 2.18 -2.95
CA ILE A 211 9.75 3.42 -3.27
C ILE A 211 8.65 3.66 -2.24
N LEU A 212 7.95 2.59 -1.84
CA LEU A 212 6.90 2.66 -0.83
C LEU A 212 7.49 3.08 0.53
N TRP A 213 8.58 2.46 0.97
CA TRP A 213 9.27 2.82 2.20
C TRP A 213 9.93 4.20 2.16
N ARG A 214 10.43 4.66 1.00
CA ARG A 214 10.81 6.07 0.79
C ARG A 214 9.64 7.00 1.09
N THR A 215 8.43 6.65 0.63
CA THR A 215 7.21 7.44 0.87
C THR A 215 6.85 7.46 2.35
N VAL A 216 6.88 6.30 3.01
CA VAL A 216 6.67 6.16 4.47
C VAL A 216 7.66 7.04 5.25
N CYS A 217 8.96 6.90 4.99
CA CYS A 217 9.99 7.67 5.70
C CYS A 217 9.86 9.17 5.45
N ARG A 218 9.50 9.60 4.24
CA ARG A 218 9.29 11.02 3.93
C ARG A 218 8.18 11.63 4.80
N VAL A 219 7.04 10.96 4.92
CA VAL A 219 5.93 11.41 5.78
C VAL A 219 6.38 11.57 7.24
N LEU A 220 7.10 10.57 7.76
CA LEU A 220 7.61 10.61 9.13
C LEU A 220 8.63 11.74 9.34
N VAL A 221 9.49 11.99 8.35
CA VAL A 221 10.48 13.08 8.35
C VAL A 221 9.81 14.45 8.28
N ASP A 222 8.84 14.61 7.38
CA ASP A 222 8.07 15.86 7.23
C ASP A 222 7.33 16.18 8.53
N GLU A 223 6.77 15.17 9.20
CA GLU A 223 6.12 15.35 10.50
C GLU A 223 7.10 15.77 11.60
N MET A 224 8.31 15.21 11.62
CA MET A 224 9.36 15.67 12.56
C MET A 224 9.74 17.14 12.35
N LEU A 225 9.73 17.62 11.11
CA LEU A 225 9.98 19.03 10.76
C LEU A 225 8.80 19.92 11.15
N ARG A 226 7.57 19.44 10.93
CA ARG A 226 6.33 20.13 11.30
C ARG A 226 6.25 20.32 12.82
N LEU A 227 6.47 19.26 13.60
CA LEU A 227 6.48 19.31 15.07
C LEU A 227 7.55 20.27 15.59
N ARG A 228 8.74 20.34 14.96
CA ARG A 228 9.77 21.33 15.29
C ARG A 228 9.28 22.75 15.04
N SER A 229 8.60 23.00 13.93
CA SER A 229 8.11 24.32 13.54
C SER A 229 7.00 24.83 14.46
N VAL A 230 6.01 23.98 14.74
CA VAL A 230 4.93 24.25 15.70
C VAL A 230 5.53 24.56 17.08
N TYR A 231 6.57 23.82 17.47
CA TYR A 231 7.24 24.00 18.76
C TYR A 231 8.04 25.31 18.86
N ILE A 232 8.82 25.70 17.84
CA ILE A 232 9.55 26.98 17.87
C ILE A 232 8.57 28.14 18.10
N GLY A 233 7.39 28.09 17.47
CA GLY A 233 6.30 29.05 17.70
C GLY A 233 5.62 28.95 19.07
N ALA A 234 5.53 27.75 19.65
CA ALA A 234 4.82 27.49 20.90
C ALA A 234 5.70 27.51 22.17
N SER A 235 7.03 27.64 22.04
CA SER A 235 8.02 27.63 23.14
C SER A 235 7.79 28.67 24.26
N MET A 236 6.79 29.55 24.10
CA MET A 236 6.31 30.47 25.13
C MET A 236 5.28 29.89 26.13
N TYR A 237 4.73 28.67 25.92
CA TYR A 237 3.51 28.22 26.62
C TYR A 237 3.60 26.98 27.53
N GLY A 238 4.78 26.34 27.74
CA GLY A 238 5.01 25.46 28.90
C GLY A 238 5.74 24.11 28.66
N ASN A 239 6.30 23.56 29.75
CA ASN A 239 7.19 22.38 29.75
C ASN A 239 6.52 21.04 29.34
N GLN A 240 5.21 20.89 29.49
CA GLN A 240 4.51 19.62 29.24
C GLN A 240 4.36 19.34 27.73
N GLN A 241 4.15 20.38 26.91
CA GLN A 241 4.11 20.26 25.45
C GLN A 241 5.49 19.93 24.87
N LEU A 242 6.57 20.42 25.48
CA LEU A 242 7.94 20.08 25.13
C LEU A 242 8.22 18.59 25.30
N GLN A 243 7.86 18.02 26.46
CA GLN A 243 8.06 16.60 26.73
C GLN A 243 7.27 15.72 25.75
N TYR A 244 6.01 16.08 25.46
CA TYR A 244 5.19 15.36 24.48
C TYR A 244 5.81 15.41 23.07
N ALA A 245 6.17 16.59 22.58
CA ALA A 245 6.75 16.74 21.24
C ALA A 245 8.11 16.01 21.10
N GLN A 246 8.94 16.02 22.15
CA GLN A 246 10.19 15.26 22.18
C GLN A 246 9.96 13.75 22.16
N ALA A 247 9.03 13.26 22.98
CA ALA A 247 8.65 11.86 22.99
C ALA A 247 8.12 11.42 21.63
N GLU A 248 7.31 12.26 20.98
CA GLU A 248 6.71 11.91 19.70
C GLU A 248 7.73 11.95 18.56
N ARG A 249 8.62 12.94 18.54
CA ARG A 249 9.78 12.95 17.64
C ARG A 249 10.65 11.71 17.81
N ALA A 250 10.87 11.23 19.04
CA ALA A 250 11.64 10.02 19.28
C ALA A 250 10.96 8.76 18.70
N LYS A 251 9.62 8.67 18.78
CA LYS A 251 8.87 7.57 18.15
C LYS A 251 8.95 7.62 16.63
N LEU A 252 8.84 8.81 16.02
CA LEU A 252 9.00 8.99 14.58
C LEU A 252 10.39 8.59 14.10
N LEU A 253 11.44 9.02 14.82
CA LEU A 253 12.82 8.66 14.52
C LEU A 253 13.05 7.14 14.62
N SER A 254 12.49 6.49 15.64
CA SER A 254 12.54 5.04 15.79
C SER A 254 11.90 4.32 14.59
N ALA A 255 10.73 4.78 14.14
CA ALA A 255 10.06 4.24 12.97
C ALA A 255 10.89 4.41 11.67
N VAL A 256 11.48 5.59 11.45
CA VAL A 256 12.37 5.85 10.30
C VAL A 256 13.59 4.92 10.33
N ASN A 257 14.24 4.81 11.49
CA ASN A 257 15.42 3.95 11.66
C ASN A 257 15.09 2.48 11.37
N LYS A 258 13.93 2.00 11.82
CA LYS A 258 13.49 0.63 11.57
C LYS A 258 13.37 0.34 10.07
N VAL A 259 12.71 1.23 9.33
CA VAL A 259 12.57 1.11 7.86
C VAL A 259 13.94 1.19 7.18
N MET A 260 14.82 2.10 7.61
CA MET A 260 16.18 2.20 7.07
C MET A 260 17.01 0.93 7.32
N VAL A 261 16.93 0.33 8.50
CA VAL A 261 17.61 -0.94 8.82
C VAL A 261 17.11 -2.05 7.89
N ALA A 262 15.79 -2.11 7.64
CA ALA A 262 15.22 -3.04 6.67
C ALA A 262 15.78 -2.83 5.25
N MET A 263 15.79 -1.58 4.79
CA MET A 263 16.34 -1.22 3.47
C MET A 263 17.83 -1.54 3.34
N MET A 264 18.63 -1.30 4.39
CA MET A 264 20.06 -1.64 4.40
C MET A 264 20.28 -3.15 4.35
N SER A 265 19.49 -3.91 5.14
CA SER A 265 19.53 -5.37 5.12
C SER A 265 19.24 -5.93 3.72
N LEU A 266 18.28 -5.33 3.00
CA LEU A 266 17.87 -5.75 1.66
C LEU A 266 18.66 -5.04 0.53
N GLY A 267 19.58 -4.14 0.87
CA GLY A 267 20.35 -3.35 -0.11
C GLY A 267 21.29 -4.19 -0.96
N HIS A 268 21.70 -5.36 -0.48
CA HIS A 268 22.57 -6.28 -1.22
C HIS A 268 21.84 -7.03 -2.35
N THR A 269 20.51 -7.19 -2.26
CA THR A 269 19.69 -7.82 -3.30
C THR A 269 18.98 -6.81 -4.19
N SER A 270 18.90 -5.53 -3.78
CA SER A 270 18.23 -4.48 -4.54
C SER A 270 19.00 -3.16 -4.49
N VAL A 271 19.57 -2.77 -5.62
CA VAL A 271 20.22 -1.44 -5.79
C VAL A 271 19.24 -0.32 -5.49
N LEU A 272 17.95 -0.52 -5.78
CA LEU A 272 16.91 0.47 -5.50
C LEU A 272 16.73 0.66 -3.99
N MET A 273 16.78 -0.40 -3.17
CA MET A 273 16.75 -0.30 -1.71
C MET A 273 17.92 0.55 -1.19
N ALA A 274 19.15 0.23 -1.61
CA ALA A 274 20.34 0.99 -1.20
C ALA A 274 20.24 2.47 -1.62
N THR A 275 19.80 2.74 -2.85
CA THR A 275 19.67 4.09 -3.39
C THR A 275 18.62 4.91 -2.64
N GLN A 276 17.44 4.33 -2.36
CA GLN A 276 16.38 5.04 -1.65
C GLN A 276 16.74 5.24 -0.16
N CYS A 277 17.42 4.27 0.47
CA CYS A 277 17.92 4.41 1.83
C CYS A 277 18.92 5.56 1.98
N ALA A 278 19.85 5.72 1.04
CA ALA A 278 20.81 6.82 1.04
C ALA A 278 20.12 8.19 0.95
N LYS A 279 19.02 8.29 0.20
CA LYS A 279 18.24 9.53 0.12
C LYS A 279 17.51 9.83 1.44
N ILE A 280 16.97 8.82 2.11
CA ILE A 280 16.35 8.98 3.44
C ILE A 280 17.39 9.47 4.46
N GLN A 281 18.62 8.94 4.42
CA GLN A 281 19.71 9.42 5.29
C GLN A 281 20.02 10.91 5.07
N GLN A 282 20.03 11.37 3.81
CA GLN A 282 20.22 12.79 3.49
C GLN A 282 19.07 13.65 4.00
N ASP A 283 17.83 13.19 3.84
CA ASP A 283 16.64 13.88 4.33
C ASP A 283 16.66 13.98 5.87
N LEU A 284 17.04 12.90 6.57
CA LEU A 284 17.15 12.87 8.03
C LEU A 284 18.27 13.77 8.57
N ALA A 285 19.40 13.87 7.87
CA ALA A 285 20.49 14.76 8.25
C ALA A 285 20.05 16.24 8.30
N ARG A 286 19.11 16.64 7.44
CA ARG A 286 18.52 18.00 7.45
C ARG A 286 17.63 18.24 8.67
N VAL A 287 17.06 17.20 9.27
CA VAL A 287 16.23 17.30 10.49
C VAL A 287 17.07 17.51 11.75
N GLY A 288 18.34 17.08 11.71
CA GLY A 288 19.30 17.20 12.82
C GLY A 288 20.02 18.55 12.90
N GLN A 289 20.06 19.32 11.80
CA GLN A 289 20.53 20.71 11.75
C GLN A 289 19.39 21.65 12.14
#